data_AF-R7C9E5-F1
#
_entry.id   AF-R7C9E5-F1
#
_cell.length_a   1.000
_cell.length_b   1.000
_cell.length_c   1.000
_cell.angle_alpha   90.00
_cell.angle_beta   90.00
_cell.angle_gamma   90.00
#
_symmetry.space_group_name_H-M   'P 1'
#
loop_
_entity.id
_entity.type
_entity.pdbx_description
1 polymer ?
#
loop_
_entity_poly.entity_id
_entity_poly.type
_entity_poly.pdbx_seq_one_letter_code
_entity_poly.pdbx_strand_id
1 'polypeptide(L)'
;MNTNQKIRRIGGIVVLLILCGMLLPVFCKNSRAAEVTHYYVYLDDVRYEVTKDEYARIYGSQSDTDVLVSILREILGERMPASFSVVSGEVTTENSDSTYDNLDFLIENGRLISYRGSDTTVAVPNTVTVVSSLAFYNNSKVKKIILPSSVTTVEKYAFAKCSSLRVISFPKETVTLTDNILYDCGKILNFVAPKLSKAYSYAEKKGIAVTTTNKIKFASSHIYLLAGDTDTIPLLNCINTVTYKSKKKSVVSVTKSGKIRAKKKGTTIIQSSAGGKKYQYKVTVYGKAVGKRVNQIIKSVIKKDMTNYQKVQAVHNWMIRNVKYDYYSLKRGYVPSVSHTAKGALLKKVAVCDGYSRAFQMVMRKLKIPCRFVTGSSGSVGHAWNMVKLSGKWYHIDVTFDDPIINGTNTNKKPYYTYFLKSSSVMKKTHHFTASKYPKCNSKKYD
;
A
#
# COMPACT_ATOMS: atom_id res chain seq x y z
N MET A 1 37.91 51.79 -24.02
CA MET A 1 38.92 51.67 -22.95
C MET A 1 38.22 51.21 -21.68
N ASN A 2 38.71 50.12 -21.08
CA ASN A 2 38.67 49.69 -19.67
C ASN A 2 37.53 50.22 -18.76
N THR A 3 36.90 49.41 -17.89
CA THR A 3 37.61 48.53 -16.94
C THR A 3 36.68 47.45 -16.35
N ASN A 4 37.22 46.23 -16.25
CA ASN A 4 36.98 45.17 -15.25
C ASN A 4 36.48 45.69 -13.87
N GLN A 5 35.75 44.99 -12.99
CA GLN A 5 35.80 43.58 -12.60
C GLN A 5 34.70 43.27 -11.54
N LYS A 6 34.07 42.09 -11.67
CA LYS A 6 33.55 41.15 -10.64
C LYS A 6 33.25 41.63 -9.20
N ILE A 7 31.98 41.42 -8.78
CA ILE A 7 31.66 40.68 -7.54
C ILE A 7 30.62 39.59 -7.86
N ARG A 8 30.84 38.39 -7.30
CA ARG A 8 30.08 37.13 -7.43
C ARG A 8 29.03 37.00 -6.32
N ARG A 9 27.79 36.58 -6.67
CA ARG A 9 26.72 35.86 -5.91
C ARG A 9 26.37 36.35 -4.47
N ILE A 10 25.13 36.34 -3.98
CA ILE A 10 24.24 35.19 -3.66
C ILE A 10 22.83 35.77 -3.30
N GLY A 11 21.75 35.19 -3.85
CA GLY A 11 20.33 35.24 -3.38
C GLY A 11 19.62 36.62 -3.38
N GLY A 12 18.60 36.96 -4.17
CA GLY A 12 17.52 36.17 -4.78
C GLY A 12 16.51 35.74 -3.72
N ILE A 13 15.30 36.32 -3.65
CA ILE A 13 14.10 35.79 -2.92
C ILE A 13 12.83 36.59 -3.32
N VAL A 14 11.65 35.93 -3.21
CA VAL A 14 10.29 36.37 -3.61
C VAL A 14 9.31 36.18 -2.43
N VAL A 15 8.36 37.10 -2.22
CA VAL A 15 7.24 36.96 -1.26
C VAL A 15 5.99 36.49 -2.00
N LEU A 16 5.35 35.40 -1.54
CA LEU A 16 4.13 34.84 -2.14
C LEU A 16 2.90 35.16 -1.27
N LEU A 17 1.91 35.83 -1.88
CA LEU A 17 0.66 36.25 -1.25
C LEU A 17 -0.50 35.55 -1.97
N ILE A 18 -1.20 34.62 -1.29
CA ILE A 18 -2.29 33.83 -1.88
C ILE A 18 -3.62 34.17 -1.20
N LEU A 19 -4.58 34.66 -2.00
CA LEU A 19 -6.01 34.71 -1.68
C LEU A 19 -6.64 33.32 -1.81
N CYS A 20 -7.39 32.86 -0.80
CA CYS A 20 -8.20 31.64 -0.92
C CYS A 20 -9.67 31.92 -0.54
N GLY A 21 -10.56 31.87 -1.53
CA GLY A 21 -12.01 31.87 -1.33
C GLY A 21 -12.60 30.51 -1.67
N MET A 22 -13.26 29.86 -0.70
CA MET A 22 -14.14 28.72 -0.93
C MET A 22 -15.49 29.22 -1.44
N LEU A 23 -16.03 28.64 -2.53
CA LEU A 23 -17.44 28.18 -2.58
C LEU A 23 -17.73 27.33 -3.82
N LEU A 24 -18.54 26.31 -3.57
CA LEU A 24 -19.05 25.26 -4.46
C LEU A 24 -19.82 25.84 -5.67
N PRO A 25 -19.78 25.22 -6.86
CA PRO A 25 -20.73 25.53 -7.92
C PRO A 25 -21.81 24.45 -8.05
N VAL A 26 -23.06 24.80 -7.79
CA VAL A 26 -24.18 24.37 -8.63
C VAL A 26 -25.12 25.58 -8.80
N PHE A 27 -24.92 26.28 -9.92
CA PHE A 27 -25.83 27.18 -10.63
C PHE A 27 -26.67 28.18 -9.83
N CYS A 28 -26.35 29.48 -9.94
CA CYS A 28 -27.17 30.40 -10.74
C CYS A 28 -26.51 31.78 -10.87
N LYS A 29 -26.78 32.42 -12.01
CA LYS A 29 -26.48 33.82 -12.32
C LYS A 29 -26.98 34.73 -11.18
N ASN A 30 -26.17 35.71 -10.78
CA ASN A 30 -26.41 36.73 -9.73
C ASN A 30 -26.02 36.34 -8.28
N SER A 31 -24.73 36.10 -8.00
CA SER A 31 -24.23 36.15 -6.62
C SER A 31 -22.94 36.96 -6.52
N ARG A 32 -22.95 37.93 -5.61
CA ARG A 32 -21.86 38.83 -5.23
C ARG A 32 -20.55 38.06 -4.96
N ALA A 33 -19.42 38.68 -5.28
CA ALA A 33 -18.08 38.16 -5.03
C ALA A 33 -17.99 37.60 -3.59
N ALA A 34 -17.61 36.32 -3.45
CA ALA A 34 -17.45 35.70 -2.15
C ALA A 34 -16.36 36.44 -1.37
N GLU A 35 -16.69 36.92 -0.17
CA GLU A 35 -15.73 37.60 0.69
C GLU A 35 -14.62 36.65 1.13
N VAL A 36 -13.38 37.14 1.05
CA VAL A 36 -12.19 36.44 1.52
C VAL A 36 -12.24 36.42 3.05
N THR A 37 -12.14 35.22 3.64
CA THR A 37 -12.30 35.03 5.09
C THR A 37 -11.00 34.84 5.85
N HIS A 38 -9.90 34.51 5.16
CA HIS A 38 -8.60 34.24 5.79
C HIS A 38 -7.46 34.75 4.90
N TYR A 39 -6.43 35.33 5.51
CA TYR A 39 -5.25 35.86 4.83
C TYR A 39 -4.00 35.21 5.41
N TYR A 40 -3.00 34.93 4.57
CA TYR A 40 -1.77 34.28 5.00
C TYR A 40 -0.53 34.97 4.46
N VAL A 41 0.52 34.94 5.26
CA VAL A 41 1.88 35.39 4.92
C VAL A 41 2.84 34.25 5.23
N TYR A 42 3.81 34.04 4.35
CA TYR A 42 4.84 33.01 4.52
C TYR A 42 6.17 33.67 4.85
N LEU A 43 6.80 33.25 5.94
CA LEU A 43 8.20 33.55 6.23
C LEU A 43 8.94 32.22 6.19
N ASP A 44 9.86 32.10 5.22
CA ASP A 44 10.47 30.82 4.83
C ASP A 44 9.39 29.74 4.56
N ASP A 45 9.48 28.58 5.23
CA ASP A 45 8.53 27.45 5.10
C ASP A 45 7.34 27.53 6.09
N VAL A 46 7.22 28.62 6.86
CA VAL A 46 6.23 28.75 7.93
C VAL A 46 5.09 29.68 7.52
N ARG A 47 3.85 29.17 7.66
CA ARG A 47 2.62 29.89 7.33
C ARG A 47 2.06 30.64 8.54
N TYR A 48 1.82 31.93 8.37
CA TYR A 48 1.20 32.80 9.36
C TYR A 48 -0.16 33.28 8.86
N GLU A 49 -1.21 33.05 9.65
CA GLU A 49 -2.52 33.65 9.42
C GLU A 49 -2.53 35.09 9.92
N VAL A 50 -3.06 35.98 9.10
CA VAL A 50 -3.21 37.43 9.32
C VAL A 50 -4.63 37.87 8.96
N THR A 51 -5.03 39.05 9.41
CA THR A 51 -6.31 39.67 9.04
C THR A 51 -6.24 40.31 7.64
N LYS A 52 -7.41 40.70 7.12
CA LYS A 52 -7.52 41.44 5.84
C LYS A 52 -6.71 42.73 5.83
N ASP A 53 -6.79 43.49 6.92
CA ASP A 53 -6.16 44.81 7.03
C ASP A 53 -4.66 44.67 7.26
N GLU A 54 -4.25 43.67 8.05
CA GLU A 54 -2.84 43.28 8.22
C GLU A 54 -2.21 42.88 6.89
N TYR A 55 -2.91 42.07 6.10
CA TYR A 55 -2.46 41.68 4.77
C TYR A 55 -2.36 42.87 3.83
N ALA A 56 -3.33 43.79 3.82
CA ALA A 56 -3.28 44.98 2.98
C ALA A 56 -2.11 45.90 3.35
N ARG A 57 -1.82 46.04 4.65
CA ARG A 57 -0.64 46.78 5.15
C ARG A 57 0.67 46.13 4.73
N ILE A 58 0.80 44.81 4.90
CA ILE A 58 1.97 44.05 4.45
C ILE A 58 2.12 44.18 2.93
N TYR A 59 1.00 44.16 2.20
CA TYR A 59 1.02 44.27 0.75
C TYR A 59 1.50 45.65 0.29
N GLY A 60 1.00 46.71 0.92
CA GLY A 60 1.34 48.09 0.59
C GLY A 60 2.77 48.51 0.96
N SER A 61 3.46 47.77 1.83
CA SER A 61 4.83 48.05 2.23
C SER A 61 5.88 47.22 1.49
N GLN A 62 5.47 46.41 0.50
CA GLN A 62 6.35 45.52 -0.26
C GLN A 62 7.43 46.21 -1.09
N SER A 63 7.48 47.54 -1.17
CA SER A 63 8.53 48.28 -1.86
C SER A 63 9.68 48.73 -0.96
N ASP A 64 9.52 48.60 0.37
CA ASP A 64 10.52 49.01 1.37
C ASP A 64 10.71 47.88 2.40
N THR A 65 11.90 47.29 2.38
CA THR A 65 12.25 46.13 3.19
C THR A 65 12.21 46.44 4.69
N ASP A 66 12.67 47.60 5.14
CA ASP A 66 12.74 47.93 6.57
C ASP A 66 11.33 48.20 7.12
N VAL A 67 10.49 48.85 6.32
CA VAL A 67 9.08 49.08 6.65
C VAL A 67 8.31 47.76 6.68
N LEU A 68 8.51 46.88 5.68
CA LEU A 68 7.89 45.56 5.64
C LEU A 68 8.29 44.69 6.86
N VAL A 69 9.57 44.68 7.23
CA VAL A 69 10.06 43.96 8.43
C VAL A 69 9.39 44.51 9.70
N SER A 70 9.27 45.83 9.83
CA SER A 70 8.65 46.44 11.02
C SER A 70 7.18 46.08 11.16
N ILE A 71 6.44 46.08 10.05
CA ILE A 71 5.03 45.68 9.99
C ILE A 71 4.87 44.19 10.31
N LEU A 72 5.75 43.33 9.79
CA LEU A 72 5.73 41.90 10.12
C LEU A 72 6.03 41.66 11.60
N ARG A 73 6.96 42.43 12.20
CA ARG A 73 7.25 42.36 13.65
C ARG A 73 6.07 42.77 14.51
N GLU A 74 5.36 43.82 14.11
CA GLU A 74 4.15 44.28 14.79
C GLU A 74 3.04 43.21 14.72
N ILE A 75 2.80 42.64 13.54
CA ILE A 75 1.69 41.72 13.29
C ILE A 75 1.95 40.33 13.88
N LEU A 76 3.19 39.84 13.81
CA LEU A 76 3.52 38.48 14.22
C LEU A 76 4.03 38.42 15.68
N GLY A 77 4.58 39.50 16.23
CA GLY A 77 5.10 39.55 17.60
C GLY A 77 6.05 38.38 17.91
N GLU A 78 5.83 37.69 19.04
CA GLU A 78 6.61 36.51 19.45
C GLU A 78 6.53 35.32 18.47
N ARG A 79 5.55 35.32 17.55
CA ARG A 79 5.42 34.25 16.52
C ARG A 79 6.43 34.43 15.40
N MET A 80 7.05 35.61 15.29
CA MET A 80 8.04 35.89 14.27
C MET A 80 9.32 35.09 14.55
N PRO A 81 9.89 34.40 13.55
CA PRO A 81 11.11 33.64 13.77
C PRO A 81 12.27 34.59 14.11
N ALA A 82 13.22 34.10 14.92
CA ALA A 82 14.40 34.87 15.36
C ALA A 82 15.31 35.31 14.18
N SER A 83 15.20 34.63 13.04
CA SER A 83 15.83 34.97 11.77
C SER A 83 14.90 34.64 10.61
N PHE A 84 14.81 35.54 9.62
CA PHE A 84 14.03 35.40 8.38
C PHE A 84 14.62 36.34 7.33
N SER A 85 14.30 36.13 6.04
CA SER A 85 14.74 37.01 4.95
C SER A 85 13.55 37.80 4.38
N VAL A 86 13.74 39.09 4.03
CA VAL A 86 12.71 39.96 3.43
C VAL A 86 13.22 40.53 2.11
N VAL A 87 12.39 40.51 1.06
CA VAL A 87 12.70 41.12 -0.25
C VAL A 87 11.51 41.92 -0.77
N SER A 88 11.79 43.12 -1.25
CA SER A 88 10.87 44.08 -1.89
C SER A 88 11.29 44.33 -3.35
N GLY A 89 10.34 44.34 -4.29
CA GLY A 89 10.64 44.64 -5.71
C GLY A 89 9.44 44.55 -6.66
N GLU A 90 9.38 45.47 -7.63
CA GLU A 90 8.35 45.53 -8.67
C GLU A 90 8.66 44.51 -9.78
N VAL A 91 7.72 43.62 -10.11
CA VAL A 91 7.89 42.59 -11.15
C VAL A 91 7.53 43.18 -12.51
N THR A 92 8.53 43.56 -13.31
CA THR A 92 8.38 43.76 -14.75
C THR A 92 8.79 42.49 -15.48
N THR A 93 7.85 41.89 -16.22
CA THR A 93 8.05 40.60 -16.89
C THR A 93 8.90 40.76 -18.13
N GLU A 94 10.19 40.43 -18.04
CA GLU A 94 10.98 40.03 -19.21
C GLU A 94 11.68 38.68 -18.95
N ASN A 95 11.27 37.69 -19.76
CA ASN A 95 11.92 36.41 -20.08
C ASN A 95 11.93 35.22 -19.07
N SER A 96 11.14 34.20 -19.46
CA SER A 96 11.58 32.80 -19.68
C SER A 96 11.65 31.77 -18.54
N ASP A 97 10.77 31.80 -17.54
CA ASP A 97 10.45 30.59 -16.78
C ASP A 97 8.95 30.49 -16.49
N SER A 98 8.28 29.57 -17.18
CA SER A 98 6.82 29.48 -17.27
C SER A 98 6.21 28.93 -15.97
N THR A 99 5.62 29.80 -15.17
CA THR A 99 4.55 29.42 -14.24
C THR A 99 3.38 28.87 -15.06
N TYR A 100 3.26 27.55 -15.13
CA TYR A 100 2.09 26.88 -15.70
C TYR A 100 0.98 26.89 -14.66
N ASP A 101 0.34 28.04 -14.48
CA ASP A 101 -0.83 28.16 -13.60
C ASP A 101 -2.07 27.72 -14.37
N ASN A 102 -2.42 26.45 -14.24
CA ASN A 102 -3.78 25.98 -14.47
C ASN A 102 -4.48 26.09 -13.12
N LEU A 103 -5.71 26.62 -13.06
CA LEU A 103 -6.51 26.80 -11.83
C LEU A 103 -6.48 25.56 -10.90
N ASP A 104 -6.34 24.36 -11.46
CA ASP A 104 -6.27 23.11 -10.73
C ASP A 104 -4.86 22.70 -10.24
N PHE A 105 -3.78 23.17 -10.86
CA PHE A 105 -2.40 22.76 -10.59
C PHE A 105 -1.51 23.96 -10.27
N LEU A 106 -1.13 24.10 -9.00
CA LEU A 106 -0.07 25.03 -8.60
C LEU A 106 1.29 24.36 -8.79
N ILE A 107 2.05 24.82 -9.80
CA ILE A 107 3.37 24.29 -10.16
C ILE A 107 4.41 25.40 -10.11
N GLU A 108 5.48 25.18 -9.35
CA GLU A 108 6.61 26.11 -9.22
C GLU A 108 7.91 25.37 -9.53
N ASN A 109 8.67 25.84 -10.52
CA ASN A 109 9.98 25.27 -10.89
C ASN A 109 9.93 23.74 -11.11
N GLY A 110 8.87 23.27 -11.79
CA GLY A 110 8.62 21.84 -12.03
C GLY A 110 8.15 21.05 -10.80
N ARG A 111 7.82 21.71 -9.69
CA ARG A 111 7.30 21.05 -8.48
C ARG A 111 5.80 21.27 -8.39
N LEU A 112 5.01 20.19 -8.36
CA LEU A 112 3.59 20.29 -8.06
C LEU A 112 3.42 20.54 -6.56
N ILE A 113 3.12 21.79 -6.21
CA ILE A 113 2.94 22.25 -4.84
C ILE A 113 1.54 21.87 -4.34
N SER A 114 0.51 22.05 -5.17
CA SER A 114 -0.87 21.75 -4.79
C SER A 114 -1.75 21.42 -6.00
N TYR A 115 -2.57 20.38 -5.86
CA TYR A 115 -3.68 20.08 -6.76
C TYR A 115 -5.02 20.45 -6.10
N ARG A 116 -5.71 21.41 -6.70
CA ARG A 116 -6.96 22.02 -6.20
C ARG A 116 -8.20 21.56 -6.97
N GLY A 117 -8.01 20.82 -8.05
CA GLY A 117 -9.11 20.35 -8.90
C GLY A 117 -10.00 19.29 -8.26
N SER A 118 -11.11 19.02 -8.95
CA SER A 118 -12.16 18.09 -8.51
C SER A 118 -12.28 16.83 -9.36
N ASP A 119 -11.37 16.63 -10.31
CA ASP A 119 -11.42 15.50 -11.23
C ASP A 119 -11.27 14.16 -10.51
N THR A 120 -12.03 13.18 -11.00
CA THR A 120 -11.90 11.80 -10.50
C THR A 120 -10.67 11.09 -11.05
N THR A 121 -10.13 11.55 -12.18
CA THR A 121 -8.89 11.06 -12.80
C THR A 121 -8.00 12.24 -13.13
N VAL A 122 -6.85 12.31 -12.47
CA VAL A 122 -5.88 13.40 -12.64
C VAL A 122 -4.68 12.88 -13.41
N ALA A 123 -4.37 13.51 -14.53
CA ALA A 123 -3.09 13.37 -15.20
C ALA A 123 -2.21 14.55 -14.80
N VAL A 124 -1.12 14.27 -14.08
CA VAL A 124 -0.18 15.32 -13.66
C VAL A 124 0.60 15.80 -14.90
N PRO A 125 0.73 17.12 -15.12
CA PRO A 125 1.42 17.67 -16.29
C PRO A 125 2.87 17.20 -16.40
N ASN A 126 3.32 16.94 -17.63
CA ASN A 126 4.67 16.52 -17.99
C ASN A 126 5.78 17.54 -17.68
N THR A 127 5.42 18.76 -17.28
CA THR A 127 6.35 19.76 -16.72
C THR A 127 6.74 19.45 -15.27
N VAL A 128 6.01 18.59 -14.57
CA VAL A 128 6.26 18.25 -13.17
C VAL A 128 7.37 17.21 -13.05
N THR A 129 8.41 17.54 -12.28
CA THR A 129 9.53 16.67 -11.89
C THR A 129 9.42 16.21 -10.44
N VAL A 130 8.78 16.98 -9.55
CA VAL A 130 8.56 16.63 -8.15
C VAL A 130 7.09 16.77 -7.77
N VAL A 131 6.53 15.75 -7.13
CA VAL A 131 5.24 15.88 -6.42
C VAL A 131 5.55 16.21 -4.97
N SER A 132 5.35 17.48 -4.59
CA SER A 132 5.73 18.00 -3.28
C SER A 132 4.92 17.36 -2.15
N SER A 133 5.45 17.53 -0.94
CA SER A 133 4.74 17.13 0.28
C SER A 133 3.35 17.77 0.30
N LEU A 134 2.33 16.99 0.65
CA LEU A 134 0.92 17.42 0.72
C LEU A 134 0.29 17.90 -0.60
N ALA A 135 0.90 17.66 -1.76
CA ALA A 135 0.40 18.15 -3.05
C ALA A 135 -1.07 17.80 -3.35
N PHE A 136 -1.57 16.63 -2.92
CA PHE A 136 -2.97 16.21 -3.07
C PHE A 136 -3.71 16.14 -1.72
N TYR A 137 -3.23 16.83 -0.68
CA TYR A 137 -3.73 16.66 0.67
C TYR A 137 -5.25 16.81 0.77
N ASN A 138 -5.88 15.83 1.43
CA ASN A 138 -7.31 15.80 1.70
C ASN A 138 -8.22 15.88 0.45
N ASN A 139 -7.71 15.52 -0.74
CA ASN A 139 -8.55 15.48 -1.92
C ASN A 139 -9.49 14.26 -1.90
N SER A 140 -10.76 14.51 -1.59
CA SER A 140 -11.79 13.47 -1.46
C SER A 140 -12.42 13.05 -2.79
N LYS A 141 -12.06 13.68 -3.92
CA LYS A 141 -12.64 13.43 -5.24
C LYS A 141 -11.77 12.54 -6.12
N VAL A 142 -10.45 12.73 -6.08
CA VAL A 142 -9.53 11.99 -6.94
C VAL A 142 -9.58 10.50 -6.64
N LYS A 143 -9.87 9.70 -7.67
CA LYS A 143 -9.88 8.23 -7.61
C LYS A 143 -8.65 7.63 -8.30
N LYS A 144 -8.08 8.34 -9.27
CA LYS A 144 -6.92 7.91 -10.03
C LYS A 144 -5.94 9.06 -10.27
N ILE A 145 -4.67 8.83 -9.98
CA ILE A 145 -3.57 9.75 -10.31
C ILE A 145 -2.65 9.07 -11.32
N ILE A 146 -2.31 9.79 -12.39
CA ILE A 146 -1.38 9.37 -13.42
C ILE A 146 -0.20 10.34 -13.36
N LEU A 147 0.93 9.87 -12.84
CA LEU A 147 2.16 10.65 -12.86
C LEU A 147 2.78 10.58 -14.27
N PRO A 148 3.41 11.65 -14.77
CA PRO A 148 4.16 11.63 -16.03
C PRO A 148 5.55 11.01 -15.83
N SER A 149 6.23 10.70 -16.93
CA SER A 149 7.60 10.14 -16.92
C SER A 149 8.66 11.13 -16.46
N SER A 150 8.35 12.43 -16.44
CA SER A 150 9.20 13.51 -15.93
C SER A 150 9.36 13.47 -14.40
N VAL A 151 8.39 12.90 -13.66
CA VAL A 151 8.46 12.84 -12.20
C VAL A 151 9.62 11.94 -11.76
N THR A 152 10.52 12.52 -10.97
CA THR A 152 11.66 11.83 -10.35
C THR A 152 11.45 11.58 -8.86
N THR A 153 10.65 12.41 -8.19
CA THR A 153 10.43 12.34 -6.73
C THR A 153 8.96 12.52 -6.36
N VAL A 154 8.48 11.71 -5.43
CA VAL A 154 7.20 11.90 -4.71
C VAL A 154 7.52 12.01 -3.23
N GLU A 155 7.24 13.17 -2.67
CA GLU A 155 7.62 13.52 -1.31
C GLU A 155 6.62 13.05 -0.25
N LYS A 156 6.98 13.29 1.01
CA LYS A 156 6.33 12.71 2.17
C LYS A 156 4.89 13.20 2.21
N TYR A 157 3.94 12.30 2.42
CA TYR A 157 2.51 12.65 2.50
C TYR A 157 1.93 13.31 1.24
N ALA A 158 2.56 13.20 0.07
CA ALA A 158 2.08 13.80 -1.18
C ALA A 158 0.59 13.52 -1.48
N PHE A 159 0.07 12.34 -1.11
CA PHE A 159 -1.34 11.96 -1.30
C PHE A 159 -2.13 11.82 0.01
N ALA A 160 -1.65 12.39 1.10
CA ALA A 160 -2.25 12.16 2.42
C ALA A 160 -3.74 12.57 2.47
N LYS A 161 -4.55 11.78 3.17
CA LYS A 161 -6.01 11.97 3.33
C LYS A 161 -6.81 11.96 2.01
N CYS A 162 -6.26 11.44 0.91
CA CYS A 162 -7.04 11.18 -0.30
C CYS A 162 -7.98 9.98 -0.11
N SER A 163 -9.16 10.21 0.49
CA SER A 163 -10.09 9.15 0.92
C SER A 163 -10.72 8.35 -0.24
N SER A 164 -10.85 8.96 -1.42
CA SER A 164 -11.39 8.31 -2.62
C SER A 164 -10.31 7.68 -3.52
N LEU A 165 -9.02 7.89 -3.23
CA LEU A 165 -7.94 7.44 -4.11
C LEU A 165 -7.88 5.92 -4.15
N ARG A 166 -7.91 5.37 -5.37
CA ARG A 166 -7.90 3.92 -5.63
C ARG A 166 -6.68 3.49 -6.44
N VAL A 167 -6.23 4.32 -7.39
CA VAL A 167 -5.20 3.93 -8.34
C VAL A 167 -4.15 5.03 -8.49
N ILE A 168 -2.87 4.66 -8.43
CA ILE A 168 -1.76 5.58 -8.77
C ILE A 168 -0.89 4.91 -9.82
N SER A 169 -0.57 5.64 -10.88
CA SER A 169 0.30 5.18 -11.97
C SER A 169 1.63 5.90 -11.95
N PHE A 170 2.70 5.11 -11.80
CA PHE A 170 4.10 5.51 -11.84
C PHE A 170 4.70 4.97 -13.16
N PRO A 171 4.91 5.82 -14.18
CA PRO A 171 5.31 5.34 -15.51
C PRO A 171 6.80 5.00 -15.61
N LYS A 172 7.64 5.44 -14.67
CA LYS A 172 9.10 5.27 -14.70
C LYS A 172 9.60 4.41 -13.54
N GLU A 173 10.71 3.71 -13.77
CA GLU A 173 11.35 2.84 -12.78
C GLU A 173 12.02 3.59 -11.62
N THR A 174 12.55 4.78 -11.90
CA THR A 174 13.48 5.50 -11.02
C THR A 174 12.82 6.52 -10.10
N VAL A 175 11.50 6.49 -9.93
CA VAL A 175 10.80 7.42 -9.05
C VAL A 175 11.21 7.15 -7.60
N THR A 176 11.78 8.14 -6.92
CA THR A 176 12.05 8.08 -5.49
C THR A 176 10.75 8.37 -4.73
N LEU A 177 10.34 7.41 -3.91
CA LEU A 177 9.21 7.54 -2.99
C LEU A 177 9.76 7.69 -1.58
N THR A 178 9.43 8.79 -0.92
CA THR A 178 9.73 8.95 0.51
C THR A 178 8.71 8.18 1.35
N ASP A 179 8.89 8.19 2.68
CA ASP A 179 8.02 7.44 3.57
C ASP A 179 6.58 8.00 3.61
N ASN A 180 5.62 7.07 3.73
CA ASN A 180 4.22 7.37 3.98
C ASN A 180 3.51 8.30 2.98
N ILE A 181 3.85 8.23 1.69
CA ILE A 181 3.13 8.96 0.62
C ILE A 181 1.60 8.80 0.60
N LEU A 182 1.05 7.76 1.25
CA LEU A 182 -0.38 7.40 1.32
C LEU A 182 -0.98 7.52 2.74
N TYR A 183 -0.45 8.39 3.60
CA TYR A 183 -0.96 8.52 4.97
C TYR A 183 -2.47 8.80 4.98
N ASP A 184 -3.24 7.98 5.71
CA ASP A 184 -4.70 8.09 5.84
C ASP A 184 -5.47 8.16 4.50
N CYS A 185 -4.94 7.51 3.46
CA CYS A 185 -5.68 7.29 2.23
C CYS A 185 -6.77 6.23 2.39
N GLY A 186 -7.75 6.28 1.49
CA GLY A 186 -8.67 5.16 1.29
C GLY A 186 -7.93 3.87 0.89
N LYS A 187 -8.68 2.76 0.81
CA LYS A 187 -8.11 1.48 0.40
C LYS A 187 -7.66 1.54 -1.06
N ILE A 188 -6.36 1.78 -1.25
CA ILE A 188 -5.70 1.72 -2.56
C ILE A 188 -6.01 0.36 -3.19
N LEU A 189 -6.61 0.42 -4.36
CA LEU A 189 -6.98 -0.75 -5.14
C LEU A 189 -5.77 -1.30 -5.87
N ASN A 190 -4.95 -0.44 -6.50
CA ASN A 190 -3.82 -0.87 -7.30
C ASN A 190 -2.77 0.24 -7.50
N PHE A 191 -1.51 -0.14 -7.54
CA PHE A 191 -0.44 0.63 -8.15
C PHE A 191 -0.20 0.15 -9.58
N VAL A 192 0.06 1.08 -10.50
CA VAL A 192 0.60 0.75 -11.82
C VAL A 192 2.06 1.17 -11.84
N ALA A 193 2.98 0.21 -11.92
CA ALA A 193 4.41 0.49 -11.87
C ALA A 193 5.20 -0.58 -12.66
N PRO A 194 6.31 -0.22 -13.32
CA PRO A 194 7.23 -1.18 -13.92
C PRO A 194 7.73 -2.20 -12.88
N LYS A 195 8.05 -3.42 -13.33
CA LYS A 195 8.65 -4.43 -12.44
C LYS A 195 9.97 -3.90 -11.88
N LEU A 196 10.31 -4.30 -10.66
CA LEU A 196 11.55 -3.93 -9.97
C LEU A 196 11.71 -2.42 -9.63
N SER A 197 10.77 -1.56 -10.06
CA SER A 197 10.78 -0.15 -9.65
C SER A 197 10.60 0.01 -8.14
N LYS A 198 11.04 1.17 -7.61
CA LYS A 198 10.82 1.51 -6.19
C LYS A 198 9.33 1.54 -5.83
N ALA A 199 8.47 2.04 -6.73
CA ALA A 199 7.02 2.03 -6.56
C ALA A 199 6.42 0.62 -6.51
N TYR A 200 6.94 -0.30 -7.33
CA TYR A 200 6.54 -1.70 -7.30
C TYR A 200 6.89 -2.36 -5.96
N SER A 201 8.13 -2.19 -5.52
CA SER A 201 8.62 -2.71 -4.23
C SER A 201 7.87 -2.08 -3.03
N TYR A 202 7.55 -0.79 -3.11
CA TYR A 202 6.74 -0.09 -2.11
C TYR A 202 5.34 -0.73 -1.98
N ALA A 203 4.67 -0.97 -3.11
CA ALA A 203 3.35 -1.59 -3.12
C ALA A 203 3.38 -2.99 -2.49
N GLU A 204 4.36 -3.82 -2.85
CA GLU A 204 4.54 -5.16 -2.27
C GLU A 204 4.78 -5.11 -0.75
N LYS A 205 5.66 -4.21 -0.28
CA LYS A 205 5.95 -4.02 1.15
C LYS A 205 4.71 -3.60 1.95
N LYS A 206 3.84 -2.77 1.35
CA LYS A 206 2.60 -2.29 1.96
C LYS A 206 1.39 -3.23 1.72
N GLY A 207 1.57 -4.33 0.99
CA GLY A 207 0.48 -5.26 0.67
C GLY A 207 -0.57 -4.69 -0.28
N ILE A 208 -0.20 -3.68 -1.08
CA ILE A 208 -1.01 -3.07 -2.12
C ILE A 208 -0.82 -3.88 -3.40
N ALA A 209 -1.90 -4.14 -4.13
CA ALA A 209 -1.80 -4.79 -5.44
C ALA A 209 -0.99 -3.91 -6.41
N VAL A 210 -0.17 -4.53 -7.25
CA VAL A 210 0.60 -3.82 -8.28
C VAL A 210 0.53 -4.53 -9.62
N THR A 211 0.39 -3.75 -10.68
CA THR A 211 0.40 -4.23 -12.07
C THR A 211 1.36 -3.40 -12.91
N THR A 212 1.89 -3.98 -13.98
CA THR A 212 2.76 -3.25 -14.93
C THR A 212 2.00 -2.50 -16.01
N THR A 213 0.66 -2.54 -15.99
CA THR A 213 -0.19 -1.98 -17.06
C THR A 213 -1.40 -1.29 -16.45
N ASN A 214 -1.84 -0.18 -17.04
CA ASN A 214 -3.08 0.52 -16.65
C ASN A 214 -4.38 -0.22 -17.07
N LYS A 215 -4.26 -1.33 -17.82
CA LYS A 215 -5.41 -2.13 -18.28
C LYS A 215 -6.25 -2.62 -17.10
N ILE A 216 -7.56 -2.43 -17.18
CA ILE A 216 -8.51 -2.97 -16.21
C ILE A 216 -8.54 -4.49 -16.35
N LYS A 217 -8.26 -5.20 -15.25
CA LYS A 217 -8.25 -6.66 -15.21
C LYS A 217 -8.49 -7.18 -13.81
N PHE A 218 -9.00 -8.39 -13.70
CA PHE A 218 -9.01 -9.08 -12.41
C PHE A 218 -7.60 -9.39 -11.95
N ALA A 219 -7.38 -9.39 -10.63
CA ALA A 219 -6.12 -9.84 -10.03
C ALA A 219 -5.74 -11.28 -10.44
N SER A 220 -6.72 -12.11 -10.82
CA SER A 220 -6.53 -13.39 -11.47
C SER A 220 -7.60 -13.65 -12.53
N SER A 221 -7.23 -14.28 -13.64
CA SER A 221 -8.17 -14.76 -14.66
C SER A 221 -8.83 -16.09 -14.27
N HIS A 222 -8.27 -16.83 -13.31
CA HIS A 222 -8.78 -18.10 -12.83
C HIS A 222 -8.45 -18.31 -11.36
N ILE A 223 -9.46 -18.58 -10.54
CA ILE A 223 -9.30 -18.93 -9.13
C ILE A 223 -9.85 -20.33 -8.82
N TYR A 224 -9.32 -20.92 -7.76
CA TYR A 224 -9.66 -22.25 -7.30
C TYR A 224 -10.15 -22.18 -5.86
N LEU A 225 -11.32 -22.75 -5.59
CA LEU A 225 -11.96 -22.71 -4.27
C LEU A 225 -12.38 -24.12 -3.84
N LEU A 226 -12.57 -24.30 -2.54
CA LEU A 226 -13.27 -25.45 -1.99
C LEU A 226 -14.75 -25.09 -1.74
N ALA A 227 -15.66 -26.06 -1.85
CA ALA A 227 -17.05 -25.84 -1.49
C ALA A 227 -17.18 -25.29 -0.05
N GLY A 228 -17.90 -24.18 0.09
CA GLY A 228 -18.03 -23.41 1.33
C GLY A 228 -17.07 -22.22 1.45
N ASP A 229 -16.02 -22.13 0.63
CA ASP A 229 -15.14 -20.95 0.63
C ASP A 229 -15.86 -19.70 0.14
N THR A 230 -15.41 -18.55 0.66
CA THR A 230 -15.74 -17.23 0.15
C THR A 230 -14.48 -16.50 -0.27
N ASP A 231 -14.57 -15.65 -1.27
CA ASP A 231 -13.44 -14.85 -1.76
C ASP A 231 -13.96 -13.54 -2.38
N THR A 232 -13.06 -12.60 -2.66
CA THR A 232 -13.32 -11.40 -3.44
C THR A 232 -12.13 -11.15 -4.36
N ILE A 233 -12.36 -11.19 -5.67
CA ILE A 233 -11.31 -10.90 -6.65
C ILE A 233 -11.47 -9.47 -7.14
N PRO A 234 -10.55 -8.55 -6.78
CA PRO A 234 -10.65 -7.17 -7.19
C PRO A 234 -10.45 -7.03 -8.71
N LEU A 235 -11.27 -6.16 -9.32
CA LEU A 235 -11.07 -5.68 -10.68
C LEU A 235 -10.11 -4.49 -10.62
N LEU A 236 -8.81 -4.78 -10.76
CA LEU A 236 -7.73 -3.80 -10.64
C LEU A 236 -7.85 -2.71 -11.71
N ASN A 237 -7.31 -1.53 -11.40
CA ASN A 237 -7.36 -0.31 -12.23
C ASN A 237 -8.76 0.24 -12.51
N CYS A 238 -9.83 -0.35 -11.97
CA CYS A 238 -11.20 0.12 -12.15
C CYS A 238 -11.60 1.13 -11.08
N ILE A 239 -11.90 2.36 -11.48
CA ILE A 239 -12.46 3.42 -10.62
C ILE A 239 -13.98 3.59 -10.75
N ASN A 240 -14.57 2.95 -11.76
CA ASN A 240 -16.00 2.94 -12.01
C ASN A 240 -16.72 1.97 -11.07
N THR A 241 -18.01 2.20 -10.86
CA THR A 241 -18.90 1.24 -10.23
C THR A 241 -18.90 -0.08 -10.99
N VAL A 242 -18.80 -1.19 -10.26
CA VAL A 242 -18.71 -2.54 -10.83
C VAL A 242 -19.95 -3.33 -10.44
N THR A 243 -20.60 -3.94 -11.43
CA THR A 243 -21.66 -4.93 -11.20
C THR A 243 -21.11 -6.34 -11.40
N TYR A 244 -21.73 -7.33 -10.76
CA TYR A 244 -21.25 -8.72 -10.78
C TYR A 244 -22.40 -9.70 -11.05
N LYS A 245 -22.13 -10.73 -11.86
CA LYS A 245 -23.05 -11.85 -12.15
C LYS A 245 -22.28 -13.15 -12.25
N SER A 246 -22.80 -14.21 -11.62
CA SER A 246 -22.33 -15.58 -11.85
C SER A 246 -23.13 -16.21 -12.98
N LYS A 247 -22.44 -16.83 -13.96
CA LYS A 247 -23.11 -17.58 -15.05
C LYS A 247 -23.79 -18.87 -14.54
N LYS A 248 -23.30 -19.47 -13.46
CA LYS A 248 -23.91 -20.65 -12.79
C LYS A 248 -24.00 -20.42 -11.28
N LYS A 249 -25.13 -19.82 -10.84
CA LYS A 249 -25.41 -19.48 -9.42
C LYS A 249 -25.44 -20.69 -8.47
N SER A 250 -25.69 -21.89 -9.01
CA SER A 250 -25.66 -23.17 -8.27
C SER A 250 -24.22 -23.60 -7.89
N VAL A 251 -23.21 -23.19 -8.67
CA VAL A 251 -21.80 -23.46 -8.41
C VAL A 251 -21.19 -22.36 -7.53
N VAL A 252 -21.38 -21.09 -7.91
CA VAL A 252 -20.89 -19.92 -7.17
C VAL A 252 -21.94 -18.82 -7.19
N SER A 253 -22.28 -18.25 -6.03
CA SER A 253 -23.02 -16.99 -5.93
C SER A 253 -22.08 -15.81 -5.76
N VAL A 254 -22.52 -14.62 -6.17
CA VAL A 254 -21.77 -13.37 -6.04
C VAL A 254 -22.69 -12.26 -5.49
N THR A 255 -22.20 -11.47 -4.54
CA THR A 255 -22.92 -10.31 -4.00
C THR A 255 -22.78 -9.09 -4.92
N LYS A 256 -23.55 -8.02 -4.64
CA LYS A 256 -23.39 -6.72 -5.32
C LYS A 256 -21.97 -6.14 -5.17
N SER A 257 -21.31 -6.39 -4.04
CA SER A 257 -19.93 -5.98 -3.76
C SER A 257 -18.85 -6.91 -4.35
N GLY A 258 -19.23 -7.93 -5.12
CA GLY A 258 -18.29 -8.86 -5.75
C GLY A 258 -17.75 -9.97 -4.85
N LYS A 259 -18.24 -10.10 -3.61
CA LYS A 259 -17.90 -11.23 -2.73
C LYS A 259 -18.58 -12.49 -3.24
N ILE A 260 -17.79 -13.52 -3.52
CA ILE A 260 -18.26 -14.80 -4.02
C ILE A 260 -18.37 -15.84 -2.88
N ARG A 261 -19.27 -16.80 -3.06
CA ARG A 261 -19.39 -18.00 -2.22
C ARG A 261 -19.44 -19.24 -3.10
N ALA A 262 -18.48 -20.13 -2.93
CA ALA A 262 -18.44 -21.43 -3.57
C ALA A 262 -19.48 -22.35 -2.92
N LYS A 263 -20.42 -22.88 -3.70
CA LYS A 263 -21.52 -23.72 -3.22
C LYS A 263 -21.30 -25.20 -3.50
N LYS A 264 -21.13 -25.55 -4.76
CA LYS A 264 -21.02 -26.95 -5.22
C LYS A 264 -19.82 -27.11 -6.13
N LYS A 265 -19.29 -28.34 -6.19
CA LYS A 265 -18.23 -28.72 -7.13
C LYS A 265 -18.66 -28.35 -8.55
N GLY A 266 -17.75 -27.74 -9.31
CA GLY A 266 -18.00 -27.36 -10.69
C GLY A 266 -17.19 -26.15 -11.11
N THR A 267 -17.43 -25.70 -12.34
CA THR A 267 -16.74 -24.54 -12.91
C THR A 267 -17.77 -23.55 -13.43
N THR A 268 -17.52 -22.26 -13.20
CA THR A 268 -18.36 -21.16 -13.67
C THR A 268 -17.50 -19.95 -14.03
N ILE A 269 -18.12 -18.98 -14.68
CA ILE A 269 -17.55 -17.66 -14.92
C ILE A 269 -18.27 -16.66 -14.01
N ILE A 270 -17.48 -15.81 -13.36
CA ILE A 270 -17.98 -14.56 -12.78
C ILE A 270 -17.72 -13.47 -13.82
N GLN A 271 -18.79 -12.81 -14.23
CA GLN A 271 -18.75 -11.67 -15.12
C GLN A 271 -18.96 -10.41 -14.31
N SER A 272 -18.16 -9.38 -14.62
CA SER A 272 -18.36 -8.02 -14.13
C SER A 272 -18.58 -7.05 -15.27
N SER A 273 -19.30 -5.97 -15.00
CA SER A 273 -19.44 -4.87 -15.95
C SER A 273 -19.06 -3.55 -15.27
N ALA A 274 -18.24 -2.75 -15.94
CA ALA A 274 -17.80 -1.44 -15.46
C ALA A 274 -17.49 -0.53 -16.64
N GLY A 275 -18.05 0.70 -16.66
CA GLY A 275 -17.88 1.66 -17.75
C GLY A 275 -18.22 1.10 -19.13
N GLY A 276 -19.37 0.43 -19.26
CA GLY A 276 -19.82 -0.19 -20.52
C GLY A 276 -19.06 -1.47 -20.96
N LYS A 277 -17.93 -1.80 -20.32
CA LYS A 277 -17.10 -2.97 -20.67
C LYS A 277 -17.38 -4.15 -19.75
N LYS A 278 -17.29 -5.36 -20.31
CA LYS A 278 -17.42 -6.63 -19.58
C LYS A 278 -16.05 -7.24 -19.30
N TYR A 279 -15.90 -7.79 -18.10
CA TYR A 279 -14.70 -8.48 -17.63
C TYR A 279 -15.12 -9.83 -17.06
N GLN A 280 -14.25 -10.83 -17.12
CA GLN A 280 -14.57 -12.15 -16.61
C GLN A 280 -13.37 -12.86 -16.00
N TYR A 281 -13.66 -13.70 -15.01
CA TYR A 281 -12.71 -14.68 -14.49
C TYR A 281 -13.39 -16.02 -14.26
N LYS A 282 -12.61 -17.09 -14.39
CA LYS A 282 -13.03 -18.46 -14.17
C LYS A 282 -12.93 -18.82 -12.70
N VAL A 283 -13.94 -19.51 -12.18
CA VAL A 283 -13.92 -20.08 -10.83
C VAL A 283 -14.09 -21.58 -10.96
N THR A 284 -13.18 -22.34 -10.36
CA THR A 284 -13.30 -23.79 -10.21
C THR A 284 -13.45 -24.14 -8.75
N VAL A 285 -14.55 -24.79 -8.42
CA VAL A 285 -14.88 -25.24 -7.08
C VAL A 285 -14.63 -26.74 -6.98
N TYR A 286 -13.79 -27.12 -6.03
CA TYR A 286 -13.58 -28.51 -5.66
C TYR A 286 -14.57 -28.95 -4.55
N GLY A 287 -14.87 -30.25 -4.51
CA GLY A 287 -15.57 -30.85 -3.38
C GLY A 287 -14.75 -30.79 -2.10
N LYS A 288 -15.42 -30.75 -0.94
CA LYS A 288 -14.79 -30.52 0.37
C LYS A 288 -14.05 -31.76 0.88
N ALA A 289 -12.74 -31.80 0.64
CA ALA A 289 -11.85 -32.87 1.13
C ALA A 289 -10.42 -32.35 1.30
N VAL A 290 -9.65 -32.94 2.22
CA VAL A 290 -8.28 -32.48 2.57
C VAL A 290 -7.38 -32.48 1.34
N GLY A 291 -7.32 -33.59 0.58
CA GLY A 291 -6.50 -33.66 -0.65
C GLY A 291 -6.93 -32.65 -1.72
N LYS A 292 -8.22 -32.33 -1.81
CA LYS A 292 -8.73 -31.29 -2.73
C LYS A 292 -8.33 -29.89 -2.27
N ARG A 293 -8.30 -29.63 -0.95
CA ARG A 293 -7.70 -28.39 -0.42
C ARG A 293 -6.23 -28.28 -0.78
N VAL A 294 -5.44 -29.33 -0.60
CA VAL A 294 -4.01 -29.31 -0.98
C VAL A 294 -3.84 -28.95 -2.46
N ASN A 295 -4.62 -29.58 -3.35
CA ASN A 295 -4.59 -29.23 -4.77
C ASN A 295 -5.03 -27.78 -5.04
N GLN A 296 -6.05 -27.30 -4.32
CA GLN A 296 -6.53 -25.92 -4.41
C GLN A 296 -5.44 -24.92 -4.01
N ILE A 297 -4.74 -25.15 -2.90
CA ILE A 297 -3.63 -24.31 -2.44
C ILE A 297 -2.58 -24.22 -3.55
N ILE A 298 -2.10 -25.36 -4.03
CA ILE A 298 -1.05 -25.42 -5.06
C ILE A 298 -1.48 -24.66 -6.32
N LYS A 299 -2.70 -24.90 -6.82
CA LYS A 299 -3.21 -24.18 -7.99
C LYS A 299 -3.42 -22.68 -7.77
N SER A 300 -3.60 -22.25 -6.53
CA SER A 300 -3.86 -20.85 -6.20
C SER A 300 -2.58 -20.04 -5.97
N VAL A 301 -1.53 -20.66 -5.42
CA VAL A 301 -0.33 -19.90 -4.97
C VAL A 301 0.97 -20.30 -5.68
N ILE A 302 1.01 -21.45 -6.37
CA ILE A 302 2.24 -21.94 -7.01
C ILE A 302 2.21 -21.65 -8.52
N LYS A 303 3.24 -20.94 -9.00
CA LYS A 303 3.45 -20.63 -10.42
C LYS A 303 4.53 -21.56 -11.01
N LYS A 304 4.50 -21.75 -12.33
CA LYS A 304 5.36 -22.70 -13.07
C LYS A 304 6.85 -22.52 -12.73
N ASP A 305 7.31 -21.27 -12.73
CA ASP A 305 8.74 -20.95 -12.62
C ASP A 305 9.19 -20.60 -11.20
N MET A 306 8.37 -20.95 -10.19
CA MET A 306 8.78 -20.73 -8.79
C MET A 306 9.89 -21.68 -8.36
N THR A 307 10.91 -21.13 -7.73
CA THR A 307 11.94 -21.91 -7.02
C THR A 307 11.32 -22.64 -5.82
N ASN A 308 12.00 -23.67 -5.29
CA ASN A 308 11.50 -24.36 -4.09
C ASN A 308 11.40 -23.42 -2.87
N TYR A 309 12.29 -22.43 -2.75
CA TYR A 309 12.17 -21.36 -1.76
C TYR A 309 10.84 -20.62 -1.91
N GLN A 310 10.53 -20.13 -3.12
CA GLN A 310 9.29 -19.37 -3.39
C GLN A 310 8.04 -20.22 -3.16
N LYS A 311 8.10 -21.52 -3.52
CA LYS A 311 7.01 -22.47 -3.25
C LYS A 311 6.75 -22.65 -1.76
N VAL A 312 7.81 -22.86 -0.97
CA VAL A 312 7.72 -22.97 0.49
C VAL A 312 7.15 -21.69 1.09
N GLN A 313 7.65 -20.53 0.68
CA GLN A 313 7.16 -19.22 1.12
C GLN A 313 5.69 -18.99 0.78
N ALA A 314 5.26 -19.37 -0.44
CA ALA A 314 3.88 -19.23 -0.87
C ALA A 314 2.92 -20.08 -0.03
N VAL A 315 3.31 -21.31 0.32
CA VAL A 315 2.50 -22.19 1.18
C VAL A 315 2.47 -21.70 2.63
N HIS A 316 3.63 -21.31 3.17
CA HIS A 316 3.76 -20.68 4.48
C HIS A 316 2.79 -19.50 4.63
N ASN A 317 2.86 -18.58 3.67
CA ASN A 317 2.02 -17.38 3.67
C ASN A 317 0.53 -17.71 3.46
N TRP A 318 0.22 -18.75 2.69
CA TRP A 318 -1.15 -19.20 2.53
C TRP A 318 -1.71 -19.72 3.86
N MET A 319 -0.95 -20.54 4.58
CA MET A 319 -1.35 -21.09 5.88
C MET A 319 -1.65 -19.97 6.88
N ILE A 320 -0.72 -19.04 7.08
CA ILE A 320 -0.93 -17.89 7.99
C ILE A 320 -2.15 -17.07 7.59
N ARG A 321 -2.41 -16.85 6.29
CA ARG A 321 -3.58 -16.04 5.89
C ARG A 321 -4.91 -16.77 6.00
N ASN A 322 -4.91 -18.10 6.09
CA ASN A 322 -6.12 -18.91 5.91
C ASN A 322 -6.44 -19.86 7.06
N VAL A 323 -5.53 -20.05 8.01
CA VAL A 323 -5.71 -20.93 9.17
C VAL A 323 -5.53 -20.07 10.40
N LYS A 324 -6.49 -20.12 11.34
CA LYS A 324 -6.38 -19.44 12.62
C LYS A 324 -5.76 -20.37 13.65
N TYR A 325 -4.88 -19.83 14.49
CA TYR A 325 -4.42 -20.58 15.65
C TYR A 325 -5.56 -20.75 16.65
N ASP A 326 -5.77 -21.97 17.15
CA ASP A 326 -6.84 -22.30 18.11
C ASP A 326 -6.49 -21.87 19.54
N TYR A 327 -6.15 -20.59 19.68
CA TYR A 327 -5.61 -20.00 20.90
C TYR A 327 -6.61 -20.02 22.06
N TYR A 328 -7.90 -19.79 21.79
CA TYR A 328 -8.92 -19.72 22.83
C TYR A 328 -9.23 -21.10 23.43
N SER A 329 -9.30 -22.14 22.61
CA SER A 329 -9.48 -23.52 23.10
C SER A 329 -8.28 -23.93 23.96
N LEU A 330 -7.07 -23.58 23.51
CA LEU A 330 -5.85 -23.80 24.29
C LEU A 330 -5.89 -23.08 25.65
N LYS A 331 -6.31 -21.82 25.68
CA LYS A 331 -6.47 -21.05 26.94
C LYS A 331 -7.49 -21.63 27.90
N ARG A 332 -8.53 -22.28 27.39
CA ARG A 332 -9.59 -22.92 28.19
C ARG A 332 -9.19 -24.32 28.70
N GLY A 333 -7.96 -24.76 28.43
CA GLY A 333 -7.46 -26.07 28.86
C GLY A 333 -7.96 -27.26 28.02
N TYR A 334 -8.72 -27.03 26.96
CA TYR A 334 -9.22 -28.08 26.09
C TYR A 334 -9.13 -27.68 24.61
N VAL A 335 -8.28 -28.36 23.86
CA VAL A 335 -8.17 -28.20 22.41
C VAL A 335 -8.91 -29.36 21.71
N PRO A 336 -9.89 -29.08 20.83
CA PRO A 336 -10.57 -30.12 20.08
C PRO A 336 -9.60 -30.99 19.29
N SER A 337 -9.81 -32.31 19.28
CA SER A 337 -8.95 -33.26 18.57
C SER A 337 -8.76 -32.90 17.08
N VAL A 338 -9.76 -32.31 16.44
CA VAL A 338 -9.67 -31.87 15.04
C VAL A 338 -8.63 -30.77 14.83
N SER A 339 -8.37 -29.91 15.82
CA SER A 339 -7.38 -28.83 15.77
C SER A 339 -5.94 -29.35 15.76
N HIS A 340 -5.73 -30.61 16.17
CA HIS A 340 -4.46 -31.34 16.10
C HIS A 340 -4.22 -32.05 14.75
N THR A 341 -5.14 -31.87 13.79
CA THR A 341 -5.09 -32.57 12.51
C THR A 341 -4.93 -31.62 11.33
N ALA A 342 -4.40 -32.15 10.22
CA ALA A 342 -4.43 -31.43 8.95
C ALA A 342 -5.86 -31.10 8.48
N LYS A 343 -6.88 -31.86 8.91
CA LYS A 343 -8.29 -31.58 8.62
C LYS A 343 -8.75 -30.29 9.31
N GLY A 344 -8.35 -30.06 10.56
CA GLY A 344 -8.59 -28.79 11.27
C GLY A 344 -8.05 -27.62 10.46
N ALA A 345 -6.76 -27.64 10.18
CA ALA A 345 -6.10 -26.57 9.44
C ALA A 345 -6.69 -26.38 8.03
N LEU A 346 -6.78 -27.44 7.22
CA LEU A 346 -7.08 -27.34 5.79
C LEU A 346 -8.59 -27.22 5.48
N LEU A 347 -9.48 -27.76 6.32
CA LEU A 347 -10.93 -27.72 6.07
C LEU A 347 -11.70 -26.83 7.03
N LYS A 348 -11.31 -26.79 8.30
CA LYS A 348 -11.96 -25.97 9.33
C LYS A 348 -11.31 -24.60 9.49
N LYS A 349 -10.11 -24.41 8.92
CA LYS A 349 -9.33 -23.16 8.99
C LYS A 349 -8.99 -22.76 10.43
N VAL A 350 -8.87 -23.75 11.32
CA VAL A 350 -8.51 -23.59 12.73
C VAL A 350 -7.66 -24.79 13.16
N ALA A 351 -6.52 -24.55 13.81
CA ALA A 351 -5.62 -25.61 14.29
C ALA A 351 -4.63 -25.10 15.35
N VAL A 352 -3.96 -26.01 16.05
CA VAL A 352 -2.75 -25.72 16.85
C VAL A 352 -1.49 -26.22 16.13
N CYS A 353 -0.32 -26.16 16.81
CA CYS A 353 1.00 -26.38 16.22
C CYS A 353 1.16 -27.66 15.39
N ASP A 354 0.69 -28.81 15.87
CA ASP A 354 0.77 -30.07 15.12
C ASP A 354 -0.23 -30.15 13.97
N GLY A 355 -1.42 -29.57 14.10
CA GLY A 355 -2.38 -29.43 13.01
C GLY A 355 -1.83 -28.58 11.85
N TYR A 356 -1.18 -27.45 12.15
CA TYR A 356 -0.46 -26.63 11.16
C TYR A 356 0.66 -27.44 10.50
N SER A 357 1.48 -28.09 11.31
CA SER A 357 2.68 -28.79 10.85
C SER A 357 2.35 -30.01 9.98
N ARG A 358 1.27 -30.73 10.30
CA ARG A 358 0.75 -31.83 9.45
C ARG A 358 0.20 -31.28 8.14
N ALA A 359 -0.56 -30.20 8.16
CA ALA A 359 -1.09 -29.58 6.95
C ALA A 359 0.01 -29.06 6.02
N PHE A 360 1.01 -28.35 6.56
CA PHE A 360 2.15 -27.87 5.80
C PHE A 360 2.92 -29.03 5.18
N GLN A 361 3.23 -30.08 5.96
CA GLN A 361 3.90 -31.28 5.45
C GLN A 361 3.13 -31.96 4.31
N MET A 362 1.79 -32.03 4.39
CA MET A 362 0.98 -32.58 3.29
C MET A 362 1.14 -31.81 1.99
N VAL A 363 1.19 -30.47 2.05
CA VAL A 363 1.41 -29.64 0.86
C VAL A 363 2.83 -29.80 0.33
N MET A 364 3.85 -29.83 1.21
CA MET A 364 5.24 -30.06 0.81
C MET A 364 5.43 -31.41 0.11
N ARG A 365 4.82 -32.48 0.64
CA ARG A 365 4.82 -33.79 0.00
C ARG A 365 4.22 -33.75 -1.40
N LYS A 366 3.10 -33.03 -1.59
CA LYS A 366 2.48 -32.88 -2.91
C LYS A 366 3.34 -32.07 -3.88
N LEU A 367 4.15 -31.13 -3.38
CA LEU A 367 5.15 -30.38 -4.14
C LEU A 367 6.46 -31.14 -4.36
N LYS A 368 6.58 -32.37 -3.82
CA LYS A 368 7.82 -33.17 -3.84
C LYS A 368 9.01 -32.45 -3.19
N ILE A 369 8.75 -31.61 -2.20
CA ILE A 369 9.78 -30.95 -1.39
C ILE A 369 9.98 -31.78 -0.11
N PRO A 370 11.19 -32.30 0.16
CA PRO A 370 11.43 -33.09 1.36
C PRO A 370 11.11 -32.27 2.61
N CYS A 371 10.25 -32.83 3.45
CA CYS A 371 9.79 -32.19 4.68
C CYS A 371 9.80 -33.19 5.84
N ARG A 372 10.19 -32.75 7.03
CA ARG A 372 10.14 -33.53 8.27
C ARG A 372 9.20 -32.84 9.27
N PHE A 373 8.52 -33.64 10.05
CA PHE A 373 7.74 -33.19 11.20
C PHE A 373 8.66 -33.21 12.41
N VAL A 374 8.67 -32.13 13.18
CA VAL A 374 9.54 -31.98 14.35
C VAL A 374 8.65 -31.79 15.57
N THR A 375 8.96 -32.54 16.63
CA THR A 375 8.38 -32.39 17.97
C THR A 375 9.46 -31.98 18.95
N GLY A 376 9.06 -31.14 19.90
CA GLY A 376 9.90 -30.62 20.98
C GLY A 376 9.06 -29.83 21.96
N SER A 377 9.62 -28.77 22.51
CA SER A 377 8.88 -27.79 23.31
C SER A 377 9.31 -26.36 22.99
N SER A 378 8.48 -25.40 23.38
CA SER A 378 8.87 -23.99 23.51
C SER A 378 8.48 -23.55 24.92
N GLY A 379 9.47 -23.13 25.71
CA GLY A 379 9.31 -23.06 27.17
C GLY A 379 8.91 -24.43 27.74
N SER A 380 7.90 -24.44 28.61
CA SER A 380 7.34 -25.66 29.23
C SER A 380 6.27 -26.37 28.39
N VAL A 381 5.89 -25.83 27.23
CA VAL A 381 4.77 -26.33 26.43
C VAL A 381 5.28 -27.19 25.28
N GLY A 382 4.72 -28.40 25.14
CA GLY A 382 4.99 -29.26 23.99
C GLY A 382 4.63 -28.57 22.67
N HIS A 383 5.51 -28.68 21.68
CA HIS A 383 5.39 -27.93 20.42
C HIS A 383 5.79 -28.76 19.20
N ALA A 384 5.21 -28.40 18.06
CA ALA A 384 5.45 -29.08 16.79
C ALA A 384 5.60 -28.10 15.63
N TRP A 385 6.60 -28.34 14.79
CA TRP A 385 6.91 -27.54 13.59
C TRP A 385 7.46 -28.44 12.47
N ASN A 386 8.02 -27.85 11.41
CA ASN A 386 8.57 -28.59 10.30
C ASN A 386 10.04 -28.27 10.00
N MET A 387 10.68 -29.15 9.24
CA MET A 387 11.90 -28.84 8.50
C MET A 387 11.68 -29.10 7.01
N VAL A 388 12.34 -28.32 6.15
CA VAL A 388 12.33 -28.51 4.69
C VAL A 388 13.75 -28.57 4.14
N LYS A 389 13.95 -29.38 3.09
CA LYS A 389 15.23 -29.48 2.39
C LYS A 389 15.21 -28.61 1.13
N LEU A 390 16.08 -27.60 1.08
CA LEU A 390 16.29 -26.72 -0.06
C LEU A 390 17.75 -26.80 -0.50
N SER A 391 17.99 -27.05 -1.80
CA SER A 391 19.34 -27.13 -2.37
C SER A 391 20.32 -27.99 -1.54
N GLY A 392 19.87 -29.19 -1.12
CA GLY A 392 20.70 -30.11 -0.35
C GLY A 392 20.76 -29.86 1.16
N LYS A 393 20.33 -28.69 1.65
CA LYS A 393 20.43 -28.29 3.07
C LYS A 393 19.06 -28.27 3.74
N TRP A 394 19.03 -28.62 5.03
CA TRP A 394 17.81 -28.56 5.84
C TRP A 394 17.69 -27.23 6.56
N TYR A 395 16.44 -26.77 6.70
CA TYR A 395 16.06 -25.56 7.43
C TYR A 395 14.79 -25.83 8.23
N HIS A 396 14.68 -25.27 9.43
CA HIS A 396 13.45 -25.28 10.20
C HIS A 396 12.46 -24.23 9.70
N ILE A 397 11.18 -24.52 9.87
CA ILE A 397 10.08 -23.61 9.59
C ILE A 397 8.98 -23.81 10.63
N ASP A 398 8.67 -22.74 11.37
CA ASP A 398 7.56 -22.71 12.34
C ASP A 398 6.49 -21.74 11.87
N VAL A 399 5.52 -22.28 11.13
CA VAL A 399 4.40 -21.52 10.59
C VAL A 399 3.56 -20.87 11.69
N THR A 400 3.52 -21.48 12.89
CA THR A 400 2.67 -20.98 13.99
C THR A 400 3.30 -19.84 14.76
N PHE A 401 4.62 -19.83 14.92
CA PHE A 401 5.31 -18.69 15.51
C PHE A 401 5.45 -17.51 14.53
N ASP A 402 5.36 -17.78 13.22
CA ASP A 402 5.26 -16.73 12.19
C ASP A 402 3.82 -16.23 11.93
N ASP A 403 2.82 -16.84 12.59
CA ASP A 403 1.41 -16.43 12.56
C ASP A 403 1.16 -15.34 13.62
N PRO A 404 0.82 -14.09 13.23
CA PRO A 404 0.68 -12.98 14.16
C PRO A 404 -0.58 -13.08 15.04
N ILE A 405 -0.37 -13.44 16.30
CA ILE A 405 -1.37 -13.32 17.38
C ILE A 405 -1.16 -11.98 18.09
N ILE A 406 -2.15 -11.08 18.04
CA ILE A 406 -2.09 -9.75 18.67
C ILE A 406 -3.15 -9.69 19.77
N ASN A 407 -2.74 -9.50 21.02
CA ASN A 407 -3.64 -9.42 22.19
C ASN A 407 -4.62 -10.62 22.27
N GLY A 408 -4.13 -11.82 21.98
CA GLY A 408 -4.94 -13.05 21.90
C GLY A 408 -5.87 -13.14 20.68
N THR A 409 -5.88 -12.11 19.82
CA THR A 409 -6.63 -12.07 18.58
C THR A 409 -5.70 -12.41 17.41
N ASN A 410 -5.90 -13.57 16.80
CA ASN A 410 -5.23 -13.94 15.57
C ASN A 410 -5.75 -13.05 14.41
N THR A 411 -4.87 -12.27 13.79
CA THR A 411 -5.27 -11.33 12.72
C THR A 411 -4.97 -11.86 11.32
N ASN A 412 -4.02 -12.80 11.14
CA ASN A 412 -3.71 -13.46 9.87
C ASN A 412 -3.48 -12.52 8.66
N LYS A 413 -3.18 -11.23 8.90
CA LYS A 413 -3.11 -10.23 7.82
C LYS A 413 -1.75 -10.25 7.14
N LYS A 414 -0.67 -10.35 7.91
CA LYS A 414 0.72 -10.23 7.43
C LYS A 414 1.57 -11.36 8.01
N PRO A 415 2.08 -12.28 7.17
CA PRO A 415 3.04 -13.29 7.62
C PRO A 415 4.30 -12.64 8.20
N TYR A 416 4.77 -13.18 9.33
CA TYR A 416 6.13 -12.95 9.79
C TYR A 416 7.08 -13.98 9.16
N TYR A 417 8.38 -13.79 9.34
CA TYR A 417 9.41 -14.68 8.81
C TYR A 417 10.54 -14.89 9.84
N THR A 418 10.21 -14.70 11.11
CA THR A 418 11.12 -14.83 12.24
C THR A 418 11.62 -16.27 12.37
N TYR A 419 10.75 -17.24 12.07
CA TYR A 419 11.05 -18.67 12.13
C TYR A 419 10.98 -19.35 10.75
N PHE A 420 11.10 -18.56 9.69
CA PHE A 420 11.08 -19.05 8.31
C PHE A 420 12.49 -19.40 7.82
N LEU A 421 12.72 -20.68 7.54
CA LEU A 421 13.98 -21.23 7.00
C LEU A 421 15.22 -21.02 7.90
N LYS A 422 15.07 -21.23 9.20
CA LYS A 422 16.14 -20.99 10.19
C LYS A 422 17.02 -22.21 10.45
N SER A 423 18.29 -21.95 10.78
CA SER A 423 19.23 -22.96 11.26
C SER A 423 18.80 -23.50 12.64
N SER A 424 19.33 -24.68 13.01
CA SER A 424 19.12 -25.21 14.36
C SER A 424 19.71 -24.30 15.45
N SER A 425 20.77 -23.52 15.16
CA SER A 425 21.31 -22.55 16.13
C SER A 425 20.35 -21.42 16.43
N VAL A 426 19.59 -20.95 15.44
CA VAL A 426 18.56 -19.92 15.67
C VAL A 426 17.35 -20.52 16.37
N MET A 427 16.85 -21.68 15.91
CA MET A 427 15.69 -22.33 16.53
C MET A 427 15.91 -22.68 18.00
N LYS A 428 17.12 -23.14 18.38
CA LYS A 428 17.43 -23.52 19.76
C LYS A 428 17.31 -22.40 20.78
N LYS A 429 17.22 -21.13 20.34
CA LYS A 429 17.02 -19.98 21.24
C LYS A 429 15.64 -20.00 21.89
N THR A 430 14.64 -20.57 21.23
CA THR A 430 13.24 -20.57 21.70
C THR A 430 12.54 -21.93 21.59
N HIS A 431 13.16 -22.91 20.91
CA HIS A 431 12.66 -24.27 20.72
C HIS A 431 13.66 -25.30 21.27
N HIS A 432 13.16 -26.23 22.08
CA HIS A 432 13.95 -27.35 22.61
C HIS A 432 13.60 -28.64 21.86
N PHE A 433 14.61 -29.33 21.33
CA PHE A 433 14.43 -30.61 20.63
C PHE A 433 15.72 -31.42 20.62
N THR A 434 15.58 -32.75 20.58
CA THR A 434 16.71 -33.67 20.45
C THR A 434 17.25 -33.65 19.02
N ALA A 435 18.33 -32.90 18.78
CA ALA A 435 18.85 -32.68 17.43
C ALA A 435 19.25 -33.97 16.68
N SER A 436 19.69 -35.02 17.39
CA SER A 436 20.06 -36.31 16.78
C SER A 436 18.88 -37.07 16.15
N LYS A 437 17.64 -36.75 16.51
CA LYS A 437 16.43 -37.34 15.89
C LYS A 437 16.10 -36.76 14.51
N TYR A 438 16.79 -35.69 14.09
CA TYR A 438 16.47 -34.94 12.88
C TYR A 438 17.69 -34.72 11.98
N PRO A 439 17.50 -34.45 10.68
CA PRO A 439 18.61 -34.14 9.79
C PRO A 439 19.43 -32.92 10.25
N LYS A 440 20.75 -32.95 10.01
CA LYS A 440 21.64 -31.81 10.31
C LYS A 440 21.16 -30.55 9.58
N CYS A 441 20.97 -29.47 10.35
CA CYS A 441 20.40 -28.19 9.91
C CYS A 441 21.26 -27.01 10.38
N ASN A 442 22.47 -26.94 9.83
CA ASN A 442 23.55 -26.04 10.22
C ASN A 442 23.83 -24.95 9.17
N SER A 443 23.06 -24.88 8.08
CA SER A 443 23.16 -23.79 7.11
C SER A 443 22.52 -22.52 7.65
N LYS A 444 23.26 -21.41 7.63
CA LYS A 444 22.82 -20.08 8.09
C LYS A 444 22.36 -19.14 6.97
N LYS A 445 22.14 -19.66 5.76
CA LYS A 445 21.85 -18.86 4.54
C LYS A 445 20.69 -17.88 4.71
N TYR A 446 19.70 -18.22 5.53
CA TYR A 446 18.47 -17.45 5.73
C TYR A 446 18.25 -17.05 7.20
N ASP A 447 19.30 -17.15 8.03
CA ASP A 447 19.23 -16.80 9.45
C ASP A 447 18.91 -15.33 9.69
#